data_AF-I9JF96-F1
#
_entry.id   AF-I9JF96-F1
#
_cell.length_a   1.000
_cell.length_b   1.000
_cell.length_c   1.000
_cell.angle_alpha   90.00
_cell.angle_beta   90.00
_cell.angle_gamma   90.00
#
_symmetry.space_group_name_H-M   'P 1'
#
loop_
_entity.id
_entity.type
_entity.pdbx_description
1 polymer ?
#
loop_
_entity_poly.entity_id
_entity_poly.type
_entity_poly.pdbx_seq_one_letter_code
_entity_poly.pdbx_strand_id
1 'polypeptide(L)'
;MKRFLYLTVCFFILGKFYGCNGDVFVDDFRSSDSELTLDGNGDVATIQFAAANWDWMYIAFDFPIQYKIYDADNRLITTDQGPSLNGFGKIVCTGEMIDFTIERVHPKEVKITVGENALSAPFQFQLRASNEYEWQEIRVEISPTDRYVMDSITYSLNAYSYNPENRTERKEGVSFHNFTDVFSTYTFSPFESFYHFMRFKSDVPEAFQLLGEAGLTVEIPSMKDGYLGMNGKRAPFISAQQMLPCSSTEQEEDIIPPRTARIYTLWMVYDWLETRYTLYVSHPKTKKQRIVSGTLHSEMPVKYHITHRDVSLKN
;
A
#
# COMPACT_ATOMS: atom_id res chain seq x y z
N MET A 1 -21.30 -68.79 51.37
CA MET A 1 -19.84 -68.64 51.11
C MET A 1 -19.46 -68.30 49.67
N LYS A 2 -20.15 -68.78 48.62
CA LYS A 2 -19.77 -68.47 47.21
C LYS A 2 -20.06 -67.03 46.73
N ARG A 3 -21.00 -66.29 47.34
CA ARG A 3 -21.30 -64.88 46.99
C ARG A 3 -20.32 -63.85 47.58
N PHE A 4 -19.74 -64.13 48.75
CA PHE A 4 -18.76 -63.25 49.39
C PHE A 4 -17.40 -63.29 48.65
N LEU A 5 -16.99 -64.46 48.17
CA LEU A 5 -15.74 -64.61 47.42
C LEU A 5 -15.77 -63.85 46.07
N TYR A 6 -16.93 -63.77 45.42
CA TYR A 6 -17.09 -63.04 44.15
C TYR A 6 -17.03 -61.52 44.36
N LEU A 7 -17.62 -61.00 45.44
CA LEU A 7 -17.57 -59.57 45.78
C LEU A 7 -16.16 -59.12 46.17
N THR A 8 -15.40 -59.93 46.92
CA THR A 8 -14.01 -59.62 47.27
C THR A 8 -13.10 -59.65 46.03
N VAL A 9 -13.28 -60.62 45.12
CA VAL A 9 -12.51 -60.69 43.86
C VAL A 9 -12.86 -59.53 42.92
N CYS A 10 -14.14 -59.10 42.85
CA CYS A 10 -14.51 -57.91 42.08
C CYS A 10 -13.88 -56.63 42.64
N PHE A 11 -13.82 -56.44 43.96
CA PHE A 11 -13.15 -55.27 44.56
C PHE A 11 -11.63 -55.26 44.34
N PHE A 12 -10.97 -56.42 44.33
CA PHE A 12 -9.53 -56.52 44.00
C PHE A 12 -9.23 -56.34 42.49
N ILE A 13 -10.17 -56.67 41.60
CA ILE A 13 -10.04 -56.41 40.15
C ILE A 13 -10.35 -54.95 39.83
N LEU A 14 -11.34 -54.33 40.48
CA LEU A 14 -11.61 -52.89 40.35
C LEU A 14 -10.49 -52.02 40.96
N GLY A 15 -9.83 -52.46 42.03
CA GLY A 15 -8.65 -51.79 42.58
C GLY A 15 -7.42 -51.81 41.65
N LYS A 16 -7.37 -52.72 40.67
CA LYS A 16 -6.31 -52.77 39.65
C LYS A 16 -6.59 -51.89 38.42
N PHE A 17 -7.79 -51.33 38.28
CA PHE A 17 -8.09 -50.32 37.26
C PHE A 17 -8.01 -48.87 37.78
N TYR A 18 -7.73 -48.67 39.07
CA TYR A 18 -7.53 -47.35 39.69
C TYR A 18 -6.10 -47.12 40.21
N GLY A 19 -5.13 -47.86 39.66
CA GLY A 19 -3.74 -47.77 40.07
C GLY A 19 -2.78 -47.88 38.90
N CYS A 20 -2.72 -46.85 38.04
CA CYS A 20 -1.56 -46.41 37.26
C CYS A 20 -1.98 -45.26 36.33
N ASN A 21 -2.24 -44.09 36.90
CA ASN A 21 -1.84 -42.82 36.29
C ASN A 21 -1.19 -42.04 37.44
N GLY A 22 -0.05 -42.56 37.93
CA GLY A 22 0.84 -41.72 38.71
C GLY A 22 1.30 -40.64 37.75
N ASP A 23 0.69 -39.46 37.86
CA ASP A 23 1.29 -38.19 37.50
C ASP A 23 2.24 -38.24 36.30
N VAL A 24 1.69 -38.45 35.10
CA VAL A 24 2.37 -37.93 33.90
C VAL A 24 2.13 -36.43 33.93
N PHE A 25 2.88 -35.73 34.79
CA PHE A 25 2.94 -34.27 34.76
C PHE A 25 3.59 -33.90 33.43
N VAL A 26 2.75 -33.52 32.47
CA VAL A 26 3.21 -32.76 31.31
C VAL A 26 3.55 -31.39 31.87
N ASP A 27 4.84 -31.01 31.82
CA ASP A 27 5.26 -29.68 32.25
C ASP A 27 4.44 -28.64 31.48
N ASP A 28 3.89 -27.63 32.18
CA ASP A 28 3.25 -26.51 31.50
C ASP A 28 4.33 -25.74 30.75
N PHE A 29 4.36 -25.87 29.42
CA PHE A 29 5.42 -25.25 28.63
C PHE A 29 5.20 -23.78 28.36
N ARG A 30 4.01 -23.25 28.67
CA ARG A 30 3.55 -21.93 28.25
C ARG A 30 4.55 -20.82 28.60
N SER A 31 4.67 -19.87 27.68
CA SER A 31 5.30 -18.57 27.94
C SER A 31 4.41 -17.73 28.84
N SER A 32 5.02 -16.84 29.63
CA SER A 32 4.29 -15.75 30.29
C SER A 32 3.75 -14.72 29.30
N ASP A 33 4.32 -14.66 28.09
CA ASP A 33 3.91 -13.74 27.04
C ASP A 33 2.66 -14.27 26.34
N SER A 34 1.61 -13.46 26.30
CA SER A 34 0.42 -13.69 25.46
C SER A 34 0.36 -12.74 24.27
N GLU A 35 1.04 -11.60 24.37
CA GLU A 35 1.09 -10.55 23.35
C GLU A 35 2.50 -9.95 23.29
N LEU A 36 2.95 -9.58 22.08
CA LEU A 36 4.26 -8.99 21.83
C LEU A 36 4.13 -7.90 20.77
N THR A 37 4.79 -6.76 20.99
CA THR A 37 4.85 -5.67 20.03
C THR A 37 6.32 -5.44 19.63
N LEU A 38 6.58 -5.41 18.33
CA LEU A 38 7.92 -5.25 17.73
C LEU A 38 7.99 -3.99 16.88
N ASP A 39 9.14 -3.34 16.87
CA ASP A 39 9.38 -2.18 16.02
C ASP A 39 9.61 -2.59 14.54
N GLY A 40 8.80 -2.04 13.64
CA GLY A 40 8.93 -2.21 12.19
C GLY A 40 10.24 -1.71 11.57
N ASN A 41 11.04 -0.95 12.31
CA ASN A 41 12.36 -0.45 11.89
C ASN A 41 13.49 -1.51 11.99
N GLY A 42 13.18 -2.74 12.43
CA GLY A 42 14.14 -3.85 12.47
C GLY A 42 14.42 -4.39 13.86
N ASP A 43 13.37 -4.70 14.62
CA ASP A 43 13.46 -5.19 16.00
C ASP A 43 13.79 -6.69 16.11
N VAL A 44 14.21 -7.11 17.30
CA VAL A 44 14.47 -8.51 17.65
C VAL A 44 13.93 -8.81 19.03
N ALA A 45 13.11 -9.86 19.13
CA ALA A 45 12.62 -10.34 20.41
C ALA A 45 12.78 -11.86 20.56
N THR A 46 12.80 -12.32 21.80
CA THR A 46 12.86 -13.73 22.16
C THR A 46 11.75 -14.04 23.14
N ILE A 47 10.85 -14.95 22.74
CA ILE A 47 9.81 -15.50 23.58
C ILE A 47 10.40 -16.67 24.37
N GLN A 48 10.22 -16.64 25.69
CA GLN A 48 10.75 -17.65 26.61
C GLN A 48 9.63 -18.59 27.08
N PHE A 49 9.81 -19.89 26.89
CA PHE A 49 8.89 -20.93 27.31
C PHE A 49 9.37 -21.58 28.61
N ALA A 50 8.45 -21.93 29.51
CA ALA A 50 8.81 -22.53 30.80
C ALA A 50 9.46 -23.91 30.64
N ALA A 51 9.04 -24.66 29.62
CA ALA A 51 9.52 -26.01 29.34
C ALA A 51 9.68 -26.28 27.83
N ALA A 52 10.32 -27.41 27.52
CA ALA A 52 10.73 -27.79 26.16
C ALA A 52 9.85 -28.86 25.53
N ASN A 53 8.80 -29.30 26.22
CA ASN A 53 7.88 -30.39 25.84
C ASN A 53 6.81 -29.93 24.84
N TRP A 54 7.27 -29.24 23.79
CA TRP A 54 6.51 -28.86 22.61
C TRP A 54 7.43 -28.88 21.39
N ASP A 55 6.87 -29.25 20.25
CA ASP A 55 7.61 -29.50 19.03
C ASP A 55 6.96 -28.82 17.83
N TRP A 56 5.64 -28.65 17.84
CA TRP A 56 4.92 -28.04 16.74
C TRP A 56 4.69 -26.54 16.96
N MET A 57 5.08 -25.74 15.95
CA MET A 57 4.83 -24.31 15.88
C MET A 57 4.13 -23.96 14.57
N TYR A 58 3.11 -23.12 14.61
CA TYR A 58 2.36 -22.64 13.46
C TYR A 58 2.19 -21.12 13.51
N ILE A 59 2.25 -20.46 12.36
CA ILE A 59 1.99 -19.01 12.25
C ILE A 59 0.69 -18.80 11.47
N ALA A 60 -0.21 -17.98 12.01
CA ALA A 60 -1.42 -17.54 11.31
C ALA A 60 -1.35 -16.04 11.03
N PHE A 61 -1.57 -15.63 9.78
CA PHE A 61 -1.73 -14.23 9.41
C PHE A 61 -2.81 -14.10 8.32
N ASP A 62 -3.54 -12.99 8.33
CA ASP A 62 -4.68 -12.74 7.43
C ASP A 62 -4.28 -12.10 6.09
N PHE A 63 -2.99 -11.82 5.90
CA PHE A 63 -2.44 -11.15 4.73
C PHE A 63 -1.57 -12.12 3.91
N PRO A 64 -1.67 -12.17 2.57
CA PRO A 64 -0.86 -13.08 1.77
C PRO A 64 0.62 -12.65 1.79
N ILE A 65 1.43 -13.34 2.59
CA ILE A 65 2.88 -13.19 2.63
C ILE A 65 3.51 -14.50 2.14
N GLN A 66 4.55 -14.39 1.31
CA GLN A 66 5.32 -15.57 0.93
C GLN A 66 6.20 -16.01 2.09
N TYR A 67 6.34 -17.31 2.29
CA TYR A 67 7.20 -17.83 3.34
C TYR A 67 8.04 -18.99 2.82
N LYS A 68 9.20 -19.18 3.45
CA LYS A 68 10.09 -20.32 3.26
C LYS A 68 10.42 -20.92 4.61
N ILE A 69 10.36 -22.24 4.69
CA ILE A 69 10.58 -22.98 5.93
C ILE A 69 11.90 -23.73 5.80
N TYR A 70 12.73 -23.66 6.83
CA TYR A 70 14.02 -24.35 6.85
C TYR A 70 14.12 -25.20 8.11
N ASP A 71 14.70 -26.40 7.97
CA ASP A 71 15.04 -27.26 9.10
C ASP A 71 16.25 -26.70 9.90
N ALA A 72 16.65 -27.42 10.95
CA ALA A 72 17.80 -27.09 11.78
C ALA A 72 19.14 -27.03 11.02
N ASP A 73 19.26 -27.78 9.92
CA ASP A 73 20.43 -27.80 9.04
C ASP A 73 20.33 -26.76 7.91
N ASN A 74 19.34 -25.87 7.99
CA ASN A 74 19.07 -24.81 7.02
C ASN A 74 18.71 -25.33 5.61
N ARG A 75 18.11 -26.53 5.52
CA ARG A 75 17.56 -27.08 4.27
C ARG A 75 16.10 -26.65 4.12
N LEU A 76 15.73 -26.24 2.91
CA LEU A 76 14.36 -25.82 2.58
C LEU A 76 13.40 -27.01 2.71
N ILE A 77 12.30 -26.82 3.43
CA ILE A 77 11.21 -27.77 3.60
C ILE A 77 10.00 -27.26 2.80
N THR A 78 9.38 -28.16 2.05
CA THR A 78 8.07 -27.95 1.42
C THR A 78 7.00 -28.67 2.24
N THR A 79 5.94 -27.95 2.63
CA THR A 79 4.81 -28.49 3.40
C THR A 79 3.50 -27.96 2.83
N ASP A 80 2.46 -28.77 2.88
CA ASP A 80 1.11 -28.41 2.45
C ASP A 80 0.29 -27.76 3.57
N GLN A 81 0.81 -27.71 4.80
CA GLN A 81 0.07 -27.30 6.01
C GLN A 81 0.27 -25.84 6.43
N GLY A 82 0.80 -24.99 5.55
CA GLY A 82 1.08 -23.59 5.89
C GLY A 82 2.43 -23.38 6.59
N PRO A 83 2.70 -22.16 7.09
CA PRO A 83 3.96 -21.82 7.76
C PRO A 83 4.06 -22.48 9.13
N SER A 84 4.56 -23.72 9.17
CA SER A 84 4.75 -24.51 10.38
C SER A 84 6.15 -25.09 10.51
N LEU A 85 6.61 -25.26 11.76
CA LEU A 85 7.82 -25.98 12.11
C LEU A 85 7.47 -27.15 13.02
N ASN A 86 8.12 -28.28 12.79
CA ASN A 86 8.18 -29.39 13.74
C ASN A 86 9.63 -29.55 14.21
N GLY A 87 9.91 -29.22 15.47
CA GLY A 87 11.24 -29.20 16.04
C GLY A 87 11.96 -27.87 15.82
N PHE A 88 13.27 -27.93 15.55
CA PHE A 88 14.13 -26.76 15.31
C PHE A 88 14.15 -26.36 13.83
N GLY A 89 14.33 -25.07 13.59
CA GLY A 89 14.35 -24.51 12.26
C GLY A 89 13.97 -23.04 12.25
N LYS A 90 13.59 -22.54 11.08
CA LYS A 90 13.09 -21.16 10.92
C LYS A 90 12.05 -21.03 9.81
N ILE A 91 11.18 -20.06 9.97
CA ILE A 91 10.23 -19.60 8.96
C ILE A 91 10.64 -18.18 8.57
N VAL A 92 10.99 -18.00 7.29
CA VAL A 92 11.34 -16.71 6.71
C VAL A 92 10.15 -16.21 5.94
N CYS A 93 9.53 -15.13 6.40
CA CYS A 93 8.40 -14.46 5.76
C CYS A 93 8.91 -13.26 4.96
N THR A 94 8.53 -13.19 3.68
CA THR A 94 8.97 -12.14 2.76
C THR A 94 7.79 -11.67 1.91
N GLY A 95 7.48 -10.39 2.00
CA GLY A 95 6.58 -9.67 1.11
C GLY A 95 7.28 -8.43 0.54
N GLU A 96 6.60 -7.72 -0.36
CA GLU A 96 7.18 -6.50 -0.96
C GLU A 96 7.42 -5.40 0.09
N MET A 97 6.52 -5.29 1.06
CA MET A 97 6.50 -4.22 2.06
C MET A 97 6.74 -4.70 3.49
N ILE A 98 6.94 -6.01 3.69
CA ILE A 98 7.13 -6.56 5.02
C ILE A 98 8.03 -7.79 4.95
N ASP A 99 8.98 -7.90 5.87
CA ASP A 99 9.79 -9.08 6.02
C ASP A 99 10.18 -9.32 7.49
N PHE A 100 10.10 -10.58 7.92
CA PHE A 100 10.46 -11.01 9.26
C PHE A 100 10.81 -12.50 9.26
N THR A 101 11.58 -12.94 10.24
CA THR A 101 11.98 -14.33 10.42
C THR A 101 11.63 -14.78 11.83
N ILE A 102 11.08 -15.99 11.94
CA ILE A 102 10.86 -16.67 13.22
C ILE A 102 11.78 -17.88 13.26
N GLU A 103 12.63 -17.98 14.27
CA GLU A 103 13.59 -19.04 14.43
C GLU A 103 13.45 -19.72 15.80
N ARG A 104 13.56 -21.05 15.79
CA ARG A 104 13.64 -21.87 16.98
C ARG A 104 14.90 -22.71 16.90
N VAL A 105 15.93 -22.26 17.60
CA VAL A 105 17.24 -22.94 17.70
C VAL A 105 17.51 -23.45 19.12
N HIS A 106 16.68 -23.08 20.08
CA HIS A 106 16.74 -23.53 21.46
C HIS A 106 15.42 -24.18 21.89
N PRO A 107 15.44 -25.21 22.76
CA PRO A 107 14.25 -25.97 23.14
C PRO A 107 13.14 -25.13 23.78
N LYS A 108 13.51 -24.05 24.46
CA LYS A 108 12.63 -23.18 25.25
C LYS A 108 12.51 -21.76 24.71
N GLU A 109 13.02 -21.50 23.51
CA GLU A 109 13.06 -20.13 22.99
C GLU A 109 12.59 -20.08 21.55
N VAL A 110 11.83 -19.04 21.24
CA VAL A 110 11.55 -18.64 19.87
C VAL A 110 12.02 -17.21 19.69
N LYS A 111 12.87 -16.98 18.69
CA LYS A 111 13.34 -15.65 18.35
C LYS A 111 12.62 -15.15 17.10
N ILE A 112 12.16 -13.91 17.16
CA ILE A 112 11.53 -13.18 16.06
C ILE A 112 12.48 -12.05 15.70
N THR A 113 12.87 -11.99 14.43
CA THR A 113 13.69 -10.91 13.87
C THR A 113 12.87 -10.22 12.81
N VAL A 114 12.50 -8.96 13.06
CA VAL A 114 11.84 -8.10 12.08
C VAL A 114 12.92 -7.54 11.17
N GLY A 115 12.72 -7.66 9.86
CA GLY A 115 13.53 -6.92 8.90
C GLY A 115 12.91 -5.57 8.62
N GLU A 116 11.62 -5.54 8.29
CA GLU A 116 10.87 -4.29 8.08
C GLU A 116 9.36 -4.51 8.09
N ASN A 117 8.58 -3.52 8.55
CA ASN A 117 7.16 -3.37 8.18
C ASN A 117 6.91 -1.99 7.56
N ALA A 118 6.99 -1.90 6.24
CA ALA A 118 6.79 -0.67 5.48
C ALA A 118 5.30 -0.38 5.16
N LEU A 119 4.38 -1.22 5.62
CA LEU A 119 2.94 -1.01 5.43
C LEU A 119 2.47 0.28 6.13
N SER A 120 1.29 0.77 5.74
CA SER A 120 0.69 1.93 6.43
C SER A 120 0.16 1.60 7.83
N ALA A 121 -0.07 0.32 8.13
CA ALA A 121 -0.71 -0.16 9.35
C ALA A 121 0.12 -1.24 10.06
N PRO A 122 -0.10 -1.47 11.37
CA PRO A 122 0.53 -2.57 12.08
C PRO A 122 0.23 -3.91 11.41
N PHE A 123 1.24 -4.77 11.35
CA PHE A 123 1.10 -6.12 10.85
C PHE A 123 0.94 -7.08 12.03
N GLN A 124 -0.12 -7.89 11.99
CA GLN A 124 -0.44 -8.81 13.08
C GLN A 124 -0.39 -10.26 12.61
N PHE A 125 0.16 -11.13 13.46
CA PHE A 125 0.09 -12.57 13.28
C PHE A 125 -0.02 -13.29 14.62
N GLN A 126 -0.52 -14.51 14.59
CA GLN A 126 -0.61 -15.40 15.74
C GLN A 126 0.50 -16.46 15.64
N LEU A 127 1.30 -16.58 16.69
CA LEU A 127 2.23 -17.69 16.86
C LEU A 127 1.59 -18.72 17.77
N ARG A 128 1.43 -19.95 17.29
CA ARG A 128 0.91 -21.07 18.07
C ARG A 128 2.03 -22.07 18.33
N ALA A 129 2.33 -22.31 19.60
CA ALA A 129 3.20 -23.39 20.05
C ALA A 129 2.35 -24.50 20.66
N SER A 130 2.66 -25.76 20.39
CA SER A 130 1.81 -26.89 20.75
C SER A 130 2.55 -28.21 20.90
N ASN A 131 1.94 -29.10 21.67
CA ASN A 131 2.26 -30.52 21.73
C ASN A 131 0.97 -31.34 21.47
N GLU A 132 1.00 -32.64 21.75
CA GLU A 132 -0.17 -33.53 21.53
C GLU A 132 -1.39 -33.17 22.40
N TYR A 133 -1.19 -32.53 23.55
CA TYR A 133 -2.22 -32.35 24.57
C TYR A 133 -2.74 -30.92 24.67
N GLU A 134 -1.88 -29.93 24.43
CA GLU A 134 -2.20 -28.54 24.63
C GLU A 134 -1.45 -27.60 23.68
N TRP A 135 -1.95 -26.38 23.59
CA TRP A 135 -1.35 -25.32 22.79
C TRP A 135 -1.44 -23.97 23.50
N GLN A 136 -0.58 -23.05 23.08
CA GLN A 136 -0.63 -21.64 23.44
C GLN A 136 -0.56 -20.79 22.18
N GLU A 137 -1.37 -19.74 22.15
CA GLU A 137 -1.26 -18.68 21.15
C GLU A 137 -0.66 -17.43 21.77
N ILE A 138 0.25 -16.81 21.02
CA ILE A 138 0.89 -15.54 21.33
C ILE A 138 0.61 -14.61 20.14
N ARG A 139 0.01 -13.45 20.42
CA ARG A 139 -0.25 -12.45 19.38
C ARG A 139 0.97 -11.58 19.20
N VAL A 140 1.42 -11.42 17.96
CA VAL A 140 2.56 -10.57 17.64
C VAL A 140 2.08 -9.46 16.73
N GLU A 141 2.39 -8.23 17.11
CA GLU A 141 2.18 -7.04 16.31
C GLU A 141 3.54 -6.43 15.93
N ILE A 142 3.74 -6.14 14.65
CA ILE A 142 4.89 -5.38 14.16
C ILE A 142 4.36 -3.99 13.77
N SER A 143 4.83 -2.95 14.46
CA SER A 143 4.44 -1.57 14.15
C SER A 143 4.94 -1.15 12.76
N PRO A 144 4.34 -0.14 12.11
CA PRO A 144 4.93 0.44 10.90
C PRO A 144 6.32 1.03 11.16
N THR A 145 7.20 0.90 10.17
CA THR A 145 8.50 1.56 10.13
C THR A 145 8.39 3.07 9.95
N ASP A 146 9.47 3.81 10.19
CA ASP A 146 9.51 5.22 9.83
C ASP A 146 9.28 5.39 8.32
N ARG A 147 8.55 6.44 7.93
CA ARG A 147 8.29 6.69 6.51
C ARG A 147 9.59 7.03 5.77
N TYR A 148 9.69 6.49 4.57
CA TYR A 148 10.83 6.73 3.69
C TYR A 148 10.88 8.19 3.24
N VAL A 149 12.10 8.67 3.02
CA VAL A 149 12.36 9.98 2.45
C VAL A 149 12.74 9.82 0.99
N MET A 150 12.18 10.66 0.12
CA MET A 150 12.56 10.71 -1.29
C MET A 150 13.99 11.26 -1.43
N ASP A 151 14.82 10.53 -2.15
CA ASP A 151 16.15 10.99 -2.55
C ASP A 151 16.09 11.70 -3.91
N SER A 152 15.48 11.02 -4.90
CA SER A 152 15.35 11.56 -6.26
C SER A 152 14.26 10.85 -7.05
N ILE A 153 13.81 11.49 -8.13
CA ILE A 153 12.91 10.90 -9.13
C ILE A 153 13.49 11.23 -10.50
N THR A 154 13.44 10.25 -11.39
CA THR A 154 13.91 10.36 -12.77
C THR A 154 12.80 9.94 -13.71
N TYR A 155 12.85 10.43 -14.96
CA TYR A 155 11.83 10.17 -15.98
C TYR A 155 12.47 9.74 -17.29
N SER A 156 11.76 8.90 -18.04
CA SER A 156 12.15 8.55 -19.41
C SER A 156 11.80 9.67 -20.38
N LEU A 157 12.74 10.57 -20.62
CA LEU A 157 12.52 11.72 -21.51
C LEU A 157 12.61 11.37 -23.00
N ASN A 158 13.26 10.26 -23.35
CA ASN A 158 13.44 9.80 -24.74
C ASN A 158 12.57 8.58 -25.10
N ALA A 159 11.82 8.05 -24.14
CA ALA A 159 10.97 6.88 -24.31
C ALA A 159 9.62 7.15 -23.62
N TYR A 160 8.80 7.93 -24.31
CA TYR A 160 7.47 8.34 -23.86
C TYR A 160 6.44 8.12 -24.98
N SER A 161 5.19 7.98 -24.57
CA SER A 161 4.05 7.92 -25.48
C SER A 161 3.37 9.28 -25.46
N TYR A 162 3.15 9.85 -26.65
CA TYR A 162 2.51 11.15 -26.80
C TYR A 162 1.51 11.08 -27.95
N ASN A 163 0.27 11.48 -27.66
CA ASN A 163 -0.82 11.53 -28.62
C ASN A 163 -1.39 12.95 -28.61
N PRO A 164 -1.02 13.80 -29.59
CA PRO A 164 -1.52 15.16 -29.65
C PRO A 164 -3.00 15.20 -30.03
N GLU A 165 -3.72 16.21 -29.53
CA GLU A 165 -5.14 16.45 -29.81
C GLU A 165 -6.03 15.20 -29.62
N ASN A 166 -5.73 14.34 -28.64
CA ASN A 166 -6.36 13.02 -28.49
C ASN A 166 -7.83 13.06 -28.05
N ARG A 167 -8.25 14.15 -27.43
CA ARG A 167 -9.55 14.33 -26.80
C ARG A 167 -9.98 15.76 -26.94
N THR A 168 -11.28 15.96 -27.12
CA THR A 168 -11.92 17.26 -27.03
C THR A 168 -13.00 17.24 -25.96
N GLU A 169 -13.00 18.23 -25.09
CA GLU A 169 -14.01 18.44 -24.05
C GLU A 169 -14.87 19.65 -24.39
N ARG A 170 -16.19 19.49 -24.31
CA ARG A 170 -17.14 20.56 -24.63
C ARG A 170 -17.70 21.15 -23.34
N LYS A 171 -17.76 22.48 -23.27
CA LYS A 171 -18.43 23.22 -22.20
C LYS A 171 -19.37 24.26 -22.77
N GLU A 172 -20.65 24.13 -22.43
CA GLU A 172 -21.69 25.12 -22.71
C GLU A 172 -21.93 26.00 -21.47
N GLY A 173 -22.56 27.16 -21.68
CA GLY A 173 -23.15 27.94 -20.58
C GLY A 173 -22.33 29.13 -20.11
N VAL A 174 -21.26 29.51 -20.81
CA VAL A 174 -20.66 30.84 -20.67
C VAL A 174 -21.53 31.80 -21.47
N SER A 175 -22.14 32.80 -20.84
CA SER A 175 -22.93 33.81 -21.54
C SER A 175 -22.59 35.22 -21.09
N PHE A 176 -22.65 36.16 -22.02
CA PHE A 176 -22.52 37.58 -21.76
C PHE A 176 -23.73 38.32 -22.29
N HIS A 177 -24.31 39.20 -21.47
CA HIS A 177 -25.52 39.93 -21.81
C HIS A 177 -25.20 41.43 -21.93
N ASN A 178 -25.24 41.94 -23.16
CA ASN A 178 -25.15 43.37 -23.41
C ASN A 178 -26.55 44.00 -23.37
N PHE A 179 -26.93 44.56 -22.22
CA PHE A 179 -28.20 45.27 -22.04
C PHE A 179 -28.17 46.72 -22.53
N THR A 180 -27.01 47.22 -22.98
CA THR A 180 -26.85 48.61 -23.41
C THR A 180 -27.26 48.79 -24.87
N ASP A 181 -27.41 50.05 -25.27
CA ASP A 181 -27.67 50.46 -26.65
C ASP A 181 -26.38 50.67 -27.48
N VAL A 182 -25.22 50.33 -26.94
CA VAL A 182 -23.90 50.42 -27.61
C VAL A 182 -23.20 49.07 -27.62
N PHE A 183 -22.20 48.89 -28.48
CA PHE A 183 -21.36 47.69 -28.45
C PHE A 183 -20.62 47.57 -27.11
N SER A 184 -20.42 46.34 -26.66
CA SER A 184 -19.66 46.03 -25.44
C SER A 184 -18.58 45.00 -25.75
N THR A 185 -17.39 45.17 -25.18
CA THR A 185 -16.32 44.16 -25.27
C THR A 185 -16.46 43.16 -24.13
N TYR A 186 -16.38 41.88 -24.45
CA TYR A 186 -16.28 40.80 -23.48
C TYR A 186 -14.93 40.10 -23.62
N THR A 187 -14.15 40.11 -22.55
CA THR A 187 -12.88 39.38 -22.46
C THR A 187 -13.09 38.13 -21.63
N PHE A 188 -12.64 36.97 -22.12
CA PHE A 188 -12.69 35.73 -21.34
C PHE A 188 -11.41 34.91 -21.52
N SER A 189 -11.14 34.08 -20.51
CA SER A 189 -9.96 33.22 -20.42
C SER A 189 -10.35 31.78 -20.78
N PRO A 190 -10.11 31.29 -22.01
CA PRO A 190 -10.67 30.03 -22.49
C PRO A 190 -10.26 28.81 -21.65
N PHE A 191 -9.06 28.84 -21.05
CA PHE A 191 -8.49 27.77 -20.23
C PHE A 191 -8.91 27.80 -18.77
N GLU A 192 -9.45 28.91 -18.26
CA GLU A 192 -9.76 29.10 -16.82
C GLU A 192 -10.69 28.01 -16.29
N SER A 193 -11.56 27.50 -17.16
CA SER A 193 -12.64 26.59 -16.79
C SER A 193 -12.34 25.11 -17.10
N PHE A 194 -11.10 24.82 -17.52
CA PHE A 194 -10.57 23.49 -17.85
C PHE A 194 -9.33 23.15 -17.01
N TYR A 195 -9.00 21.86 -16.91
CA TYR A 195 -7.97 21.38 -15.99
C TYR A 195 -6.92 20.54 -16.71
N HIS A 196 -5.68 20.63 -16.25
CA HIS A 196 -4.64 19.64 -16.53
C HIS A 196 -4.88 18.43 -15.64
N PHE A 197 -5.22 17.28 -16.25
CA PHE A 197 -5.39 16.03 -15.52
C PHE A 197 -4.07 15.27 -15.43
N MET A 198 -3.75 14.77 -14.25
CA MET A 198 -2.55 13.93 -14.09
C MET A 198 -2.68 12.91 -12.97
N ARG A 199 -1.85 11.88 -13.02
CA ARG A 199 -1.66 10.92 -11.92
C ARG A 199 -0.35 10.17 -12.06
N PHE A 200 0.17 9.73 -10.93
CA PHE A 200 1.24 8.74 -10.90
C PHE A 200 0.62 7.34 -10.73
N LYS A 201 1.15 6.35 -11.44
CA LYS A 201 0.84 4.95 -11.23
C LYS A 201 2.13 4.24 -10.85
N SER A 202 2.10 3.41 -9.82
CA SER A 202 3.23 2.57 -9.44
C SER A 202 3.02 1.16 -9.95
N ASP A 203 4.10 0.48 -10.34
CA ASP A 203 4.05 -0.96 -10.65
C ASP A 203 3.78 -1.80 -9.39
N VAL A 204 4.11 -1.25 -8.22
CA VAL A 204 3.77 -1.76 -6.88
C VAL A 204 2.84 -0.76 -6.22
N PRO A 205 1.50 -0.95 -6.22
CA PRO A 205 0.54 0.02 -5.70
C PRO A 205 0.83 0.48 -4.25
N GLU A 206 1.33 -0.43 -3.41
CA GLU A 206 1.68 -0.21 -2.01
C GLU A 206 2.86 0.75 -1.84
N ALA A 207 3.63 1.01 -2.90
CA ALA A 207 4.78 1.90 -2.84
C ALA A 207 4.41 3.35 -2.49
N PHE A 208 3.18 3.78 -2.75
CA PHE A 208 2.70 5.10 -2.29
C PHE A 208 2.59 5.19 -0.77
N GLN A 209 2.53 4.06 -0.05
CA GLN A 209 2.53 4.00 1.42
C GLN A 209 3.95 4.12 2.03
N LEU A 210 5.00 3.96 1.21
CA LEU A 210 6.40 4.13 1.66
C LEU A 210 6.66 5.55 2.10
N LEU A 211 6.14 6.49 1.32
CA LEU A 211 6.23 7.91 1.58
C LEU A 211 5.20 8.27 2.64
N GLY A 212 5.54 9.17 3.56
CA GLY A 212 4.56 9.70 4.51
C GLY A 212 3.42 10.42 3.78
N GLU A 213 2.27 10.60 4.46
CA GLU A 213 1.08 11.28 3.91
C GLU A 213 1.34 12.73 3.43
N ALA A 214 2.50 13.29 3.73
CA ALA A 214 2.84 14.67 3.42
C ALA A 214 3.17 14.86 1.94
N GLY A 215 2.17 15.27 1.14
CA GLY A 215 2.24 16.30 0.09
C GLY A 215 3.48 16.40 -0.79
N LEU A 216 4.18 15.29 -1.04
CA LEU A 216 5.46 15.28 -1.73
C LEU A 216 5.25 15.86 -3.12
N THR A 217 5.91 16.99 -3.39
CA THR A 217 5.78 17.68 -4.66
C THR A 217 7.04 17.46 -5.48
N VAL A 218 6.91 16.78 -6.61
CA VAL A 218 8.02 16.45 -7.51
C VAL A 218 8.02 17.34 -8.74
N GLU A 219 9.20 17.58 -9.31
CA GLU A 219 9.27 18.16 -10.65
C GLU A 219 8.79 17.14 -11.67
N ILE A 220 7.97 17.57 -12.62
CA ILE A 220 7.40 16.72 -13.66
C ILE A 220 7.89 17.16 -15.04
N PRO A 221 8.08 16.20 -15.97
CA PRO A 221 8.38 16.55 -17.34
C PRO A 221 7.16 17.17 -18.02
N SER A 222 7.41 18.03 -19.00
CA SER A 222 6.37 18.63 -19.82
C SER A 222 6.86 18.86 -21.25
N MET A 223 5.93 18.92 -22.19
CA MET A 223 6.24 19.19 -23.59
C MET A 223 6.66 20.66 -23.77
N LYS A 224 7.79 20.87 -24.43
CA LYS A 224 8.27 22.18 -24.87
C LYS A 224 9.01 22.02 -26.19
N ASP A 225 8.68 22.85 -27.18
CA ASP A 225 9.29 22.83 -28.52
C ASP A 225 9.28 21.44 -29.19
N GLY A 226 8.24 20.65 -28.95
CA GLY A 226 8.06 19.30 -29.51
C GLY A 226 8.77 18.17 -28.75
N TYR A 227 9.51 18.48 -27.68
CA TYR A 227 10.25 17.49 -26.89
C TYR A 227 9.79 17.47 -25.44
N LEU A 228 9.86 16.29 -24.83
CA LEU A 228 9.60 16.11 -23.42
C LEU A 228 10.84 16.50 -22.59
N GLY A 229 10.71 17.45 -21.68
CA GLY A 229 11.82 17.93 -20.85
C GLY A 229 11.41 18.35 -19.45
N MET A 230 12.41 18.49 -18.57
CA MET A 230 12.24 19.03 -17.21
C MET A 230 12.21 20.55 -17.30
N ASN A 231 11.00 21.13 -17.23
CA ASN A 231 10.78 22.57 -17.46
C ASN A 231 10.35 23.32 -16.18
N GLY A 232 10.70 22.81 -14.99
CA GLY A 232 10.38 23.46 -13.71
C GLY A 232 8.91 23.35 -13.26
N LYS A 233 8.07 22.60 -13.98
CA LYS A 233 6.70 22.29 -13.53
C LYS A 233 6.75 21.31 -12.39
N ARG A 234 5.89 21.51 -11.39
CA ARG A 234 5.84 20.65 -10.20
C ARG A 234 4.42 20.19 -9.93
N ALA A 235 4.28 18.99 -9.39
CA ALA A 235 2.99 18.45 -8.98
C ALA A 235 3.11 17.50 -7.78
N PRO A 236 2.04 17.33 -6.99
CA PRO A 236 1.97 16.31 -5.97
C PRO A 236 2.17 14.90 -6.55
N PHE A 237 3.01 14.10 -5.90
CA PHE A 237 3.26 12.69 -6.19
C PHE A 237 2.19 11.83 -5.50
N ILE A 238 1.04 11.69 -6.15
CA ILE A 238 -0.08 10.88 -5.63
C ILE A 238 -0.67 9.98 -6.71
N SER A 239 -1.29 8.89 -6.27
CA SER A 239 -1.93 7.90 -7.14
C SER A 239 -3.30 8.34 -7.68
N ALA A 240 -4.00 9.18 -6.91
CA ALA A 240 -5.29 9.73 -7.28
C ALA A 240 -5.16 10.66 -8.49
N GLN A 241 -6.21 10.72 -9.31
CA GLN A 241 -6.27 11.68 -10.40
C GLN A 241 -6.37 13.10 -9.85
N GLN A 242 -5.47 13.96 -10.31
CA GLN A 242 -5.36 15.36 -9.95
C GLN A 242 -5.97 16.22 -11.05
N MET A 243 -6.61 17.31 -10.64
CA MET A 243 -7.13 18.35 -11.51
C MET A 243 -6.38 19.64 -11.21
N LEU A 244 -5.36 19.94 -11.99
CA LEU A 244 -4.55 21.14 -11.80
C LEU A 244 -5.12 22.27 -12.66
N PRO A 245 -5.17 23.52 -12.16
CA PRO A 245 -5.57 24.65 -12.98
C PRO A 245 -4.58 24.85 -14.12
N CYS A 246 -5.08 25.30 -15.27
CA CYS A 246 -4.22 25.67 -16.38
C CYS A 246 -3.42 26.93 -16.04
N SER A 247 -2.14 26.96 -16.39
CA SER A 247 -1.27 28.12 -16.20
C SER A 247 -1.33 29.14 -17.35
N SER A 248 -2.11 28.87 -18.41
CA SER A 248 -2.26 29.78 -19.54
C SER A 248 -3.00 31.05 -19.10
N THR A 249 -2.43 32.21 -19.44
CA THR A 249 -3.05 33.53 -19.24
C THR A 249 -3.66 34.08 -20.53
N GLU A 250 -3.84 33.23 -21.54
CA GLU A 250 -4.43 33.60 -22.82
C GLU A 250 -5.86 34.10 -22.64
N GLN A 251 -6.18 35.19 -23.31
CA GLN A 251 -7.47 35.85 -23.28
C GLN A 251 -7.95 36.07 -24.70
N GLU A 252 -9.25 35.92 -24.89
CA GLU A 252 -9.94 36.24 -26.13
C GLU A 252 -10.91 37.39 -25.90
N GLU A 253 -10.98 38.30 -26.85
CA GLU A 253 -11.91 39.42 -26.84
C GLU A 253 -12.98 39.23 -27.91
N ASP A 254 -14.23 39.45 -27.53
CA ASP A 254 -15.36 39.44 -28.44
C ASP A 254 -16.17 40.72 -28.30
N ILE A 255 -16.66 41.24 -29.43
CA ILE A 255 -17.47 42.45 -29.50
C ILE A 255 -18.95 42.05 -29.59
N ILE A 256 -19.70 42.44 -28.56
CA ILE A 256 -21.10 42.06 -28.38
C ILE A 256 -22.00 43.21 -28.83
N PRO A 257 -22.89 42.97 -29.81
CA PRO A 257 -23.82 43.99 -30.27
C PRO A 257 -24.72 44.51 -29.13
N PRO A 258 -25.28 45.72 -29.28
CA PRO A 258 -26.33 46.22 -28.40
C PRO A 258 -27.46 45.21 -28.24
N ARG A 259 -28.11 45.20 -27.07
CA ARG A 259 -29.32 44.41 -26.80
C ARG A 259 -29.18 42.93 -27.20
N THR A 260 -28.02 42.33 -26.94
CA THR A 260 -27.71 40.96 -27.35
C THR A 260 -27.15 40.17 -26.17
N ALA A 261 -27.71 38.98 -25.94
CA ALA A 261 -27.11 37.94 -25.13
C ALA A 261 -26.35 36.98 -26.05
N ARG A 262 -25.05 36.86 -25.83
CA ARG A 262 -24.19 35.89 -26.52
C ARG A 262 -23.96 34.68 -25.64
N ILE A 263 -24.20 33.49 -26.16
CA ILE A 263 -23.98 32.21 -25.48
C ILE A 263 -22.83 31.50 -26.18
N TYR A 264 -21.74 31.27 -25.45
CA TYR A 264 -20.54 30.61 -25.94
C TYR A 264 -20.58 29.11 -25.69
N THR A 265 -20.01 28.36 -26.64
CA THR A 265 -19.62 26.97 -26.50
C THR A 265 -18.11 26.88 -26.65
N LEU A 266 -17.43 26.42 -25.60
CA LEU A 266 -15.99 26.18 -25.61
C LEU A 266 -15.72 24.70 -25.87
N TRP A 267 -14.74 24.44 -26.73
CA TRP A 267 -14.20 23.12 -26.98
C TRP A 267 -12.72 23.15 -26.62
N MET A 268 -12.30 22.39 -25.62
CA MET A 268 -10.92 22.29 -25.20
C MET A 268 -10.30 21.01 -25.74
N VAL A 269 -9.19 21.14 -26.44
CA VAL A 269 -8.42 20.05 -27.03
C VAL A 269 -7.27 19.70 -26.09
N TYR A 270 -7.11 18.40 -25.84
CA TYR A 270 -6.12 17.86 -24.91
C TYR A 270 -5.08 17.05 -25.66
N ASP A 271 -3.83 17.23 -25.23
CA ASP A 271 -2.76 16.30 -25.52
C ASP A 271 -2.66 15.25 -24.43
N TRP A 272 -2.30 14.03 -24.82
CA TRP A 272 -2.04 12.94 -23.89
C TRP A 272 -0.58 12.53 -23.90
N LEU A 273 -0.04 12.37 -22.69
CA LEU A 273 1.35 12.04 -22.45
C LEU A 273 1.45 10.95 -21.39
N GLU A 274 2.29 9.97 -21.65
CA GLU A 274 2.67 8.94 -20.69
C GLU A 274 4.18 8.70 -20.72
N THR A 275 4.82 8.74 -19.57
CA THR A 275 6.27 8.46 -19.43
C THR A 275 6.56 7.67 -18.16
N ARG A 276 7.61 6.85 -18.22
CA ARG A 276 8.07 6.07 -17.08
C ARG A 276 8.81 6.96 -16.09
N TYR A 277 8.64 6.68 -14.80
CA TYR A 277 9.46 7.26 -13.74
C TYR A 277 10.16 6.17 -12.92
N THR A 278 11.28 6.54 -12.31
CA THR A 278 11.96 5.77 -11.26
C THR A 278 12.21 6.68 -10.07
N LEU A 279 11.61 6.33 -8.94
CA LEU A 279 11.70 7.02 -7.66
C LEU A 279 12.66 6.25 -6.75
N TYR A 280 13.63 6.96 -6.19
CA TYR A 280 14.59 6.46 -5.22
C TYR A 280 14.24 7.01 -3.85
N VAL A 281 14.09 6.11 -2.87
CA VAL A 281 13.75 6.48 -1.50
C VAL A 281 14.67 5.77 -0.51
N SER A 282 14.98 6.45 0.58
CA SER A 282 15.84 5.93 1.65
C SER A 282 15.14 5.97 3.00
N HIS A 283 15.30 4.88 3.75
CA HIS A 283 14.83 4.81 5.12
C HIS A 283 15.67 5.75 6.01
N PRO A 284 15.06 6.63 6.83
CA PRO A 284 15.79 7.67 7.54
C PRO A 284 16.81 7.11 8.56
N LYS A 285 16.44 6.03 9.29
CA LYS A 285 17.31 5.36 10.27
C LYS A 285 18.24 4.32 9.65
N THR A 286 17.69 3.25 9.08
CA THR A 286 18.45 2.09 8.57
C THR A 286 19.24 2.35 7.28
N LYS A 287 18.94 3.46 6.56
CA LYS A 287 19.51 3.77 5.23
C LYS A 287 19.19 2.73 4.15
N LYS A 288 18.27 1.80 4.42
CA LYS A 288 17.75 0.86 3.41
C LYS A 288 17.17 1.68 2.26
N GLN A 289 17.57 1.33 1.04
CA GLN A 289 17.07 1.97 -0.17
C GLN A 289 15.97 1.13 -0.81
N ARG A 290 14.94 1.80 -1.32
CA ARG A 290 13.91 1.19 -2.17
C ARG A 290 13.83 1.95 -3.49
N ILE A 291 13.56 1.20 -4.56
CA ILE A 291 13.38 1.73 -5.90
C ILE A 291 11.93 1.45 -6.30
N VAL A 292 11.20 2.51 -6.64
CA VAL A 292 9.80 2.43 -7.05
C VAL A 292 9.74 2.87 -8.51
N SER A 293 9.25 1.98 -9.37
CA SER A 293 9.03 2.29 -10.78
C SER A 293 7.55 2.45 -11.06
N GLY A 294 7.25 3.26 -12.06
CA GLY A 294 5.88 3.52 -12.43
C GLY A 294 5.78 4.42 -13.64
N THR A 295 4.59 4.99 -13.80
CA THR A 295 4.21 5.77 -14.96
C THR A 295 3.54 7.08 -14.54
N LEU A 296 4.01 8.20 -15.08
CA LEU A 296 3.31 9.48 -15.03
C LEU A 296 2.37 9.55 -16.23
N HIS A 297 1.08 9.77 -15.95
CA HIS A 297 0.05 10.02 -16.94
C HIS A 297 -0.37 11.49 -16.86
N SER A 298 -0.47 12.14 -18.02
CA SER A 298 -0.78 13.57 -18.11
C SER A 298 -1.69 13.85 -19.32
N GLU A 299 -2.77 14.59 -19.09
CA GLU A 299 -3.66 15.12 -20.13
C GLU A 299 -3.72 16.64 -20.01
N MET A 300 -3.15 17.33 -20.99
CA MET A 300 -2.89 18.76 -20.94
C MET A 300 -3.77 19.50 -21.94
N PRO A 301 -4.56 20.50 -21.52
CA PRO A 301 -5.17 21.46 -22.43
C PRO A 301 -4.10 22.16 -23.26
N VAL A 302 -4.25 22.15 -24.59
CA VAL A 302 -3.26 22.76 -25.50
C VAL A 302 -3.86 23.73 -26.50
N LYS A 303 -5.14 23.60 -26.80
CA LYS A 303 -5.82 24.36 -27.85
C LYS A 303 -7.31 24.41 -27.57
N TYR A 304 -7.98 25.45 -28.04
CA TYR A 304 -9.40 25.57 -27.91
C TYR A 304 -10.07 26.04 -29.19
N HIS A 305 -11.37 25.78 -29.28
CA HIS A 305 -12.25 26.35 -30.28
C HIS A 305 -13.47 26.93 -29.58
N ILE A 306 -13.81 28.17 -29.95
CA ILE A 306 -15.00 28.84 -29.43
C ILE A 306 -15.99 29.03 -30.56
N THR A 307 -17.24 28.70 -30.28
CA THR A 307 -18.36 29.14 -31.10
C THR A 307 -19.36 29.87 -30.24
N HIS A 308 -20.18 30.72 -30.85
CA HIS A 308 -21.22 31.43 -30.12
C HIS A 308 -22.52 31.50 -30.93
N ARG A 309 -23.61 31.79 -30.21
CA ARG A 309 -24.89 32.16 -30.80
C ARG A 309 -25.46 33.39 -30.10
N ASP A 310 -26.16 34.19 -30.88
CA ASP A 310 -26.77 35.44 -30.41
C ASP A 310 -28.26 35.25 -30.13
N VAL A 311 -28.70 35.85 -29.03
CA VAL A 311 -30.09 35.95 -28.61
C VAL A 311 -30.41 37.42 -28.40
N SER A 312 -31.35 37.96 -29.18
CA SER A 312 -31.80 39.33 -28.99
C SER A 312 -32.52 39.49 -27.65
N LEU A 313 -32.10 40.49 -26.88
CA LEU A 313 -32.72 40.89 -25.63
C LEU A 313 -33.85 41.86 -25.97
N LYS A 314 -35.10 41.39 -25.90
CA LYS A 314 -36.27 42.26 -26.01
C LYS A 314 -36.38 43.13 -24.76
N ASN A 315 -36.82 44.37 -24.96
CA ASN A 315 -37.23 45.26 -23.87
C ASN A 315 -38.41 44.70 -23.10
#